data_AF-A0A924D2R4-F1
#
_entry.id   AF-A0A924D2R4-F1
#
_cell.length_a   1.000
_cell.length_b   1.000
_cell.length_c   1.000
_cell.angle_alpha   90.00
_cell.angle_beta   90.00
_cell.angle_gamma   90.00
#
_symmetry.space_group_name_H-M   'P 1'
#
loop_
_entity.id
_entity.type
_entity.pdbx_description
1 polymer ?
#
loop_
_entity_poly.entity_id
_entity_poly.type
_entity_poly.pdbx_seq_one_letter_code
_entity_poly.pdbx_strand_id
1 'polypeptide(L)'
;MSEGTLIDLDSPTREKEITNVVLGAQWRVGSRHRISGLYFTSRKICALSFNQSVIVGDETLVPPTTLDSKTKNHFIFATYESLFVKNDIVEITGLLGAYADKFSAELQGNATAKNINGTTTISKAVDYTPSVTVPMPLIGASINWFATRKLSVGAQLSGLKAKIGDVDRSVFVAGATVEYIFTRNIGGGLAYMHTSANVGVTKTSFAGHVDWKNDNFLLYALFKF
;
A
#
# COMPACT_ATOMS: atom_id res chain seq x y z
N MET A 1 -28.79 7.03 -11.45
CA MET A 1 -27.52 6.29 -11.31
C MET A 1 -26.58 7.21 -10.59
N SER A 2 -26.28 6.92 -9.33
CA SER A 2 -25.51 7.81 -8.44
C SER A 2 -24.04 7.76 -8.82
N GLU A 3 -23.49 8.92 -9.20
CA GLU A 3 -22.05 9.12 -9.22
C GLU A 3 -21.54 9.00 -7.78
N GLY A 4 -20.72 7.97 -7.51
CA GLY A 4 -20.00 7.90 -6.25
C GLY A 4 -19.06 9.10 -6.18
N THR A 5 -19.20 9.94 -5.15
CA THR A 5 -18.31 11.07 -4.95
C THR A 5 -16.89 10.54 -4.78
N LEU A 6 -15.93 11.11 -5.51
CA LEU A 6 -14.50 10.86 -5.30
C LEU A 6 -14.14 11.31 -3.88
N ILE A 7 -13.96 10.35 -2.98
CA ILE A 7 -13.47 10.62 -1.64
C ILE A 7 -11.95 10.57 -1.70
N ASP A 8 -11.35 11.75 -1.64
CA ASP A 8 -9.91 11.89 -1.41
C ASP A 8 -9.59 11.54 0.06
N LEU A 9 -9.17 10.30 0.27
CA LEU A 9 -8.79 9.75 1.57
C LEU A 9 -7.43 10.30 2.07
N ASP A 10 -6.75 11.14 1.28
CA ASP A 10 -5.42 11.69 1.57
C ASP A 10 -5.45 13.19 1.99
N SER A 11 -6.62 13.83 1.95
CA SER A 11 -6.85 15.19 2.48
C SER A 11 -6.64 15.24 4.01
N PRO A 12 -6.36 16.42 4.65
CA PRO A 12 -5.62 16.51 5.91
C PRO A 12 -6.41 15.93 7.08
N THR A 13 -6.28 14.61 7.22
CA THR A 13 -6.98 13.82 8.22
C THR A 13 -6.13 13.75 9.47
N ARG A 14 -6.78 13.89 10.62
CA ARG A 14 -6.11 13.66 11.90
C ARG A 14 -5.93 12.16 12.09
N GLU A 15 -4.72 11.68 11.84
CA GLU A 15 -4.34 10.29 12.06
C GLU A 15 -4.44 9.96 13.55
N LYS A 16 -5.24 8.93 13.89
CA LYS A 16 -5.43 8.48 15.28
C LYS A 16 -4.50 7.32 15.60
N GLU A 17 -4.33 6.38 14.66
CA GLU A 17 -3.59 5.14 14.90
C GLU A 17 -3.05 4.56 13.59
N ILE A 18 -1.80 4.08 13.62
CA ILE A 18 -1.17 3.32 12.54
C ILE A 18 -0.54 2.06 13.14
N THR A 19 -0.92 0.89 12.62
CA THR A 19 -0.29 -0.40 12.96
C THR A 19 0.21 -1.07 11.69
N ASN A 20 1.49 -1.43 11.70
CA ASN A 20 2.20 -2.03 10.57
C ASN A 20 2.84 -3.35 11.00
N VAL A 21 2.59 -4.42 10.26
CA VAL A 21 3.22 -5.74 10.49
C VAL A 21 3.86 -6.22 9.21
N VAL A 22 5.11 -6.66 9.28
CA VAL A 22 5.87 -7.19 8.15
C VAL A 22 6.42 -8.58 8.47
N LEU A 23 6.31 -9.49 7.51
CA LEU A 23 6.91 -10.81 7.53
C LEU A 23 7.57 -11.06 6.18
N GLY A 24 8.87 -11.34 6.21
CA GLY A 24 9.65 -11.56 5.00
C GLY A 24 10.43 -12.86 5.07
N ALA A 25 10.59 -13.51 3.92
CA ALA A 25 11.53 -14.60 3.74
C ALA A 25 12.31 -14.36 2.46
N GLN A 26 13.62 -14.58 2.51
CA GLN A 26 14.48 -14.55 1.34
C GLN A 26 15.30 -15.83 1.29
N TRP A 27 15.34 -16.44 0.11
CA TRP A 27 16.17 -17.58 -0.18
C TRP A 27 17.12 -17.26 -1.33
N ARG A 28 18.43 -17.44 -1.07
CA ARG A 28 19.46 -17.36 -2.11
C ARG A 28 19.62 -18.73 -2.77
N VAL A 29 19.14 -18.84 -4.01
CA VAL A 29 19.21 -20.06 -4.83
C VAL A 29 20.47 -19.99 -5.68
N GLY A 30 21.51 -20.71 -5.27
CA GLY A 30 22.83 -20.63 -5.92
C GLY A 30 23.54 -19.29 -5.68
N SER A 31 24.55 -18.97 -6.49
CA SER A 31 25.42 -17.80 -6.25
C SER A 31 24.86 -16.49 -6.80
N ARG A 32 23.91 -16.55 -7.75
CA ARG A 32 23.40 -15.41 -8.53
C ARG A 32 21.91 -15.14 -8.42
N HIS A 33 21.12 -16.03 -7.82
CA HIS A 33 19.66 -15.88 -7.80
C HIS A 33 19.13 -15.77 -6.38
N ARG A 34 18.09 -14.95 -6.21
CA ARG A 34 17.33 -14.87 -4.96
C ARG A 34 15.85 -14.91 -5.26
N ILE A 35 15.13 -15.50 -4.34
CA ILE A 35 13.68 -15.50 -4.32
C ILE A 35 13.28 -14.92 -2.97
N SER A 36 12.34 -13.99 -2.96
CA SER A 36 11.81 -13.43 -1.72
C SER A 36 10.30 -13.33 -1.74
N GLY A 37 9.72 -13.51 -0.56
CA GLY A 37 8.33 -13.23 -0.26
C GLY A 37 8.27 -12.19 0.85
N LEU A 38 7.40 -11.19 0.68
CA LEU A 38 7.10 -10.20 1.72
C LEU A 38 5.59 -10.13 1.89
N TYR A 39 5.12 -10.33 3.12
CA TYR A 39 3.78 -10.02 3.53
C TYR A 39 3.81 -8.77 4.41
N PHE A 40 3.00 -7.79 4.06
CA PHE A 40 2.91 -6.54 4.80
C PHE A 40 1.44 -6.20 5.04
N THR A 41 1.11 -5.81 6.27
CA THR A 41 -0.22 -5.31 6.60
C THR A 41 -0.11 -3.93 7.21
N SER A 42 -1.04 -3.06 6.82
CA SER A 42 -1.18 -1.73 7.38
C SER A 42 -2.63 -1.52 7.81
N ARG A 43 -2.82 -1.01 9.02
CA ARG A 43 -4.11 -0.53 9.51
C ARG A 43 -3.95 0.94 9.88
N LYS A 44 -4.81 1.79 9.32
CA LYS A 44 -4.88 3.23 9.62
C LYS A 44 -6.27 3.59 10.10
N ILE A 45 -6.37 4.41 11.15
CA ILE A 45 -7.63 5.02 11.60
C ILE A 45 -7.48 6.54 11.50
N CYS A 46 -8.39 7.18 10.77
CA CYS A 46 -8.44 8.61 10.53
C CYS A 46 -9.81 9.18 10.88
N ALA A 47 -9.85 10.39 11.43
CA ALA A 47 -11.10 11.16 11.49
C ALA A 47 -11.27 11.96 10.20
N LEU A 48 -12.33 11.68 9.44
CA LEU A 48 -12.76 12.44 8.26
C LEU A 48 -13.80 13.47 8.68
N SER A 49 -13.60 14.73 8.31
CA SER A 49 -14.60 15.79 8.52
C SER A 49 -15.08 16.31 7.18
N PHE A 50 -16.39 16.24 6.96
CA PHE A 50 -17.05 16.68 5.75
C PHE A 50 -17.82 17.97 6.02
N ASN A 51 -17.38 19.05 5.36
CA ASN A 51 -18.05 20.35 5.37
C ASN A 51 -19.01 20.53 4.18
N GLN A 52 -19.09 19.52 3.31
CA GLN A 52 -19.99 19.46 2.16
C GLN A 52 -20.79 18.16 2.20
N SER A 53 -21.91 18.11 1.47
CA SER A 53 -22.68 16.89 1.35
C SER A 53 -21.88 15.82 0.61
N VAL A 54 -21.84 14.61 1.16
CA VAL A 54 -21.13 13.46 0.56
C VAL A 54 -22.11 12.33 0.36
N ILE A 55 -22.05 11.70 -0.81
CA ILE A 55 -22.85 10.52 -1.12
C ILE A 55 -22.05 9.27 -0.72
N VAL A 56 -22.59 8.46 0.19
CA VAL A 56 -22.01 7.17 0.61
C VAL A 56 -23.04 6.09 0.33
N GLY A 57 -22.73 5.18 -0.61
CA GLY A 57 -23.72 4.24 -1.13
C GLY A 57 -24.87 4.98 -1.83
N ASP A 58 -26.10 4.81 -1.34
CA ASP A 58 -27.31 5.44 -1.87
C ASP A 58 -27.78 6.67 -1.05
N GLU A 59 -27.00 7.12 -0.08
CA GLU A 59 -27.41 8.14 0.89
C GLU A 59 -26.55 9.41 0.83
N THR A 60 -27.20 10.57 0.95
CA THR A 60 -26.53 11.88 1.01
C THR A 60 -26.39 12.33 2.46
N LEU A 61 -25.15 12.35 2.95
CA LEU A 61 -24.79 12.86 4.26
C LEU A 61 -24.85 14.39 4.26
N VAL A 62 -25.45 14.96 5.32
CA VAL A 62 -25.61 16.41 5.50
C VAL A 62 -24.46 16.95 6.35
N PRO A 63 -23.75 17.99 5.89
CA PRO A 63 -22.68 18.60 6.68
C PRO A 63 -23.23 19.45 7.85
N PRO A 64 -22.46 19.67 8.93
CA PRO A 64 -21.14 19.09 9.19
C PRO A 64 -21.26 17.65 9.71
N THR A 65 -20.48 16.73 9.13
CA THR A 65 -20.42 15.32 9.56
C THR A 65 -18.97 14.92 9.81
N THR A 66 -18.71 14.28 10.94
CA THR A 66 -17.42 13.65 11.25
C THR A 66 -17.61 12.14 11.28
N LEU A 67 -16.85 11.42 10.45
CA LEU A 67 -16.82 9.95 10.43
C LEU A 67 -15.41 9.46 10.76
N ASP A 68 -15.33 8.34 11.45
CA ASP A 68 -14.09 7.60 11.59
C ASP A 68 -13.92 6.69 10.37
N SER A 69 -12.78 6.78 9.71
CA SER A 69 -12.38 5.92 8.62
C SER A 69 -11.29 4.97 9.08
N LYS A 70 -11.52 3.69 8.87
CA LYS A 70 -10.56 2.62 9.17
C LYS A 70 -10.17 1.95 7.86
N THR A 71 -8.92 2.13 7.47
CA THR A 71 -8.34 1.51 6.27
C THR A 71 -7.48 0.32 6.69
N LYS A 72 -7.63 -0.80 5.98
CA LYS A 72 -6.83 -2.03 6.14
C LYS A 72 -6.26 -2.41 4.77
N ASN A 73 -4.95 -2.56 4.70
CA ASN A 73 -4.24 -2.94 3.50
C ASN A 73 -3.45 -4.22 3.76
N HIS A 74 -3.52 -5.16 2.81
CA HIS A 74 -2.76 -6.40 2.85
C HIS A 74 -1.97 -6.55 1.55
N PHE A 75 -0.66 -6.45 1.67
CA PHE A 75 0.25 -6.56 0.56
C PHE A 75 0.98 -7.91 0.59
N ILE A 76 1.07 -8.53 -0.57
CA ILE A 76 1.96 -9.66 -0.81
C ILE A 76 2.88 -9.28 -1.96
N PHE A 77 4.18 -9.39 -1.74
CA PHE A 77 5.21 -9.30 -2.78
C PHE A 77 5.87 -10.66 -2.94
N ALA A 78 6.02 -11.09 -4.18
CA ALA A 78 6.88 -12.20 -4.56
C ALA A 78 7.88 -11.67 -5.59
N THR A 79 9.17 -11.83 -5.31
CA THR A 79 10.23 -11.33 -6.19
C THR A 79 11.27 -12.40 -6.47
N TYR A 80 11.76 -12.37 -7.70
CA TYR A 80 12.93 -13.07 -8.19
C TYR A 80 13.97 -12.04 -8.56
N GLU A 81 15.17 -12.19 -8.02
CA GLU A 81 16.29 -11.32 -8.28
C GLU A 81 17.43 -12.08 -8.93
N SER A 82 18.00 -11.49 -9.98
CA SER A 82 19.20 -12.00 -10.65
C SER A 82 20.34 -11.01 -10.47
N LEU A 83 21.47 -11.48 -9.95
CA LEU A 83 22.67 -10.66 -9.78
C LEU A 83 23.31 -10.33 -11.12
N PHE A 84 23.55 -9.04 -11.37
CA PHE A 84 24.35 -8.54 -12.48
C PHE A 84 25.76 -8.17 -12.04
N VAL A 85 25.88 -7.54 -10.86
CA VAL A 85 27.17 -7.14 -10.28
C VAL A 85 27.27 -7.69 -8.86
N LYS A 86 28.43 -8.24 -8.52
CA LYS A 86 28.75 -8.73 -7.17
C LYS A 86 30.21 -8.51 -6.85
N ASN A 87 30.49 -7.77 -5.79
CA ASN A 87 31.78 -7.74 -5.12
C ASN A 87 31.57 -7.61 -3.59
N ASP A 88 32.66 -7.43 -2.84
CA ASP A 88 32.60 -7.38 -1.37
C ASP A 88 31.94 -6.10 -0.81
N ILE A 89 31.69 -5.10 -1.66
CA ILE A 89 31.18 -3.78 -1.27
C ILE A 89 29.78 -3.54 -1.85
N VAL A 90 29.47 -4.08 -3.02
CA VAL A 90 28.20 -3.83 -3.72
C VAL A 90 27.64 -5.07 -4.40
N GLU A 91 26.32 -5.21 -4.34
CA GLU A 91 25.54 -6.13 -5.16
C GLU A 91 24.47 -5.37 -5.93
N ILE A 92 24.40 -5.56 -7.25
CA ILE A 92 23.34 -4.99 -8.11
C ILE A 92 22.56 -6.14 -8.72
N THR A 93 21.24 -6.10 -8.60
CA THR A 93 20.34 -7.14 -9.10
C THR A 93 19.26 -6.55 -9.99
N GLY A 94 18.88 -7.30 -11.02
CA GLY A 94 17.61 -7.12 -11.70
C GLY A 94 16.50 -7.84 -10.95
N LEU A 95 15.32 -7.26 -10.91
CA LEU A 95 14.15 -7.75 -10.19
C LEU A 95 13.01 -8.02 -11.16
N LEU A 96 12.42 -9.20 -11.05
CA LEU A 96 11.11 -9.53 -11.60
C LEU A 96 10.23 -9.96 -10.44
N GLY A 97 9.04 -9.42 -10.33
CA GLY A 97 8.15 -9.75 -9.24
C GLY A 97 6.69 -9.63 -9.60
N ALA A 98 5.87 -9.91 -8.62
CA ALA A 98 4.48 -9.54 -8.61
C ALA A 98 4.14 -9.00 -7.23
N TYR A 99 3.25 -8.01 -7.19
CA TYR A 99 2.60 -7.61 -5.96
C TYR A 99 1.10 -7.82 -6.11
N ALA A 100 0.44 -8.12 -5.00
CA ALA A 100 -1.00 -8.00 -4.89
C ALA A 100 -1.29 -7.19 -3.64
N ASP A 101 -2.15 -6.19 -3.77
CA ASP A 101 -2.72 -5.49 -2.64
C ASP A 101 -4.21 -5.78 -2.53
N LYS A 102 -4.68 -5.97 -1.30
CA LYS A 102 -6.09 -5.97 -0.94
C LYS A 102 -6.35 -4.77 -0.02
N PHE A 103 -6.95 -3.75 -0.59
CA PHE A 103 -7.42 -2.56 0.12
C PHE A 103 -8.82 -2.79 0.68
N SER A 104 -9.09 -2.32 1.90
CA SER A 104 -10.42 -2.25 2.48
C SER A 104 -10.56 -0.97 3.29
N ALA A 105 -11.56 -0.15 3.00
CA ALA A 105 -11.93 1.01 3.82
C ALA A 105 -13.19 0.68 4.60
N GLU A 106 -13.33 1.18 5.82
CA GLU A 106 -14.49 0.98 6.67
C GLU A 106 -14.84 2.35 7.25
N LEU A 107 -15.99 2.90 6.89
CA LEU A 107 -16.47 4.19 7.41
C LEU A 107 -17.47 3.93 8.54
N GLN A 108 -17.18 4.44 9.74
CA GLN A 108 -18.04 4.31 10.92
C GLN A 108 -18.30 5.66 11.57
N GLY A 109 -19.54 5.89 12.01
CA GLY A 109 -19.91 7.06 12.79
C GLY A 109 -21.40 7.36 12.71
N ASN A 110 -21.83 8.31 13.53
CA ASN A 110 -23.18 8.83 13.48
C ASN A 110 -23.19 10.05 12.54
N ALA A 111 -23.88 9.92 11.42
CA ALA A 111 -24.05 11.01 10.47
C ALA A 111 -25.53 11.38 10.34
N THR A 112 -25.74 12.64 10.02
CA THR A 112 -27.06 13.16 9.71
C THR A 112 -27.33 12.94 8.22
N ALA A 113 -28.25 12.06 7.86
CA ALA A 113 -28.56 11.73 6.46
C ALA A 113 -29.94 12.27 6.04
N LYS A 114 -30.07 12.65 4.77
CA LYS A 114 -31.38 12.87 4.14
C LYS A 114 -31.78 11.62 3.37
N ASN A 115 -33.03 11.20 3.53
CA ASN A 115 -33.63 10.12 2.75
C ASN A 115 -33.84 10.56 1.28
N ILE A 116 -34.08 9.61 0.36
CA ILE A 116 -34.20 9.85 -1.11
C ILE A 116 -35.21 10.96 -1.47
N ASN A 117 -36.21 11.21 -0.61
CA ASN A 117 -37.24 12.24 -0.81
C ASN A 117 -36.88 13.63 -0.22
N GLY A 118 -35.68 13.78 0.35
CA GLY A 118 -35.12 15.07 0.81
C GLY A 118 -35.77 15.70 2.06
N THR A 119 -36.80 15.07 2.62
CA THR A 119 -37.73 15.71 3.58
C THR A 119 -37.40 15.45 5.06
N THR A 120 -36.72 14.35 5.38
CA THR A 120 -36.47 13.95 6.77
C THR A 120 -34.98 13.76 7.02
N THR A 121 -34.53 14.33 8.14
CA THR A 121 -33.16 14.27 8.62
C THR A 121 -33.08 13.22 9.73
N ILE A 122 -32.23 12.20 9.57
CA ILE A 122 -32.07 11.11 10.56
C ILE A 122 -30.60 10.96 10.95
N SER A 123 -30.33 10.71 12.24
CA SER A 123 -29.01 10.25 12.69
C SER A 123 -28.89 8.76 12.40
N LYS A 124 -27.87 8.36 11.64
CA LYS A 124 -27.69 6.96 11.22
C LYS A 124 -26.23 6.54 11.42
N ALA A 125 -26.07 5.28 11.83
CA ALA A 125 -24.79 4.60 11.76
C ALA A 125 -24.45 4.32 10.30
N VAL A 126 -23.35 4.90 9.81
CA VAL A 126 -22.79 4.58 8.49
C VAL A 126 -21.86 3.38 8.68
N ASP A 127 -22.04 2.34 7.85
CA ASP A 127 -21.11 1.20 7.71
C ASP A 127 -20.98 0.87 6.22
N TYR A 128 -19.82 1.18 5.64
CA TYR A 128 -19.54 0.95 4.22
C TYR A 128 -18.13 0.38 4.07
N THR A 129 -18.05 -0.82 3.48
CA THR A 129 -16.77 -1.56 3.33
C THR A 129 -16.47 -1.93 1.88
N PRO A 130 -15.90 -1.01 1.06
CA PRO A 130 -15.39 -1.36 -0.26
C PRO A 130 -14.09 -2.16 -0.15
N SER A 131 -13.92 -3.18 -0.98
CA SER A 131 -12.65 -3.93 -1.09
C SER A 131 -12.24 -4.15 -2.53
N VAL A 132 -10.96 -3.96 -2.84
CA VAL A 132 -10.38 -4.21 -4.16
C VAL A 132 -9.08 -5.00 -4.01
N THR A 133 -8.90 -6.04 -4.84
CA THR A 133 -7.65 -6.79 -4.93
C THR A 133 -7.04 -6.58 -6.31
N VAL A 134 -5.79 -6.13 -6.39
CA VAL A 134 -5.13 -5.88 -7.68
C VAL A 134 -3.77 -6.56 -7.71
N PRO A 135 -3.62 -7.69 -8.43
CA PRO A 135 -2.31 -8.25 -8.71
C PRO A 135 -1.67 -7.51 -9.88
N MET A 136 -0.38 -7.17 -9.77
CA MET A 136 0.40 -6.59 -10.85
C MET A 136 1.81 -7.16 -10.90
N PRO A 137 2.35 -7.42 -12.10
CA PRO A 137 3.77 -7.69 -12.25
C PRO A 137 4.59 -6.44 -11.92
N LEU A 138 5.82 -6.67 -11.47
CA LEU A 138 6.83 -5.67 -11.19
C LEU A 138 8.10 -6.04 -11.94
N ILE A 139 8.75 -5.04 -12.53
CA ILE A 139 10.13 -5.13 -12.98
C ILE A 139 10.92 -4.02 -12.32
N GLY A 140 12.18 -4.29 -11.99
CA GLY A 140 12.99 -3.32 -11.27
C GLY A 140 14.44 -3.70 -11.16
N ALA A 141 15.12 -2.98 -10.29
CA ALA A 141 16.49 -3.25 -9.90
C ALA A 141 16.70 -2.92 -8.42
N SER A 142 17.70 -3.54 -7.82
CA SER A 142 18.15 -3.19 -6.48
C SER A 142 19.66 -3.03 -6.43
N ILE A 143 20.11 -2.22 -5.47
CA ILE A 143 21.51 -2.08 -5.09
C ILE A 143 21.62 -2.30 -3.58
N ASN A 144 22.58 -3.12 -3.19
CA ASN A 144 22.96 -3.33 -1.79
C ASN A 144 24.42 -2.93 -1.62
N TRP A 145 24.68 -1.99 -0.72
CA TRP A 145 26.00 -1.53 -0.34
C TRP A 145 26.37 -2.08 1.04
N PHE A 146 27.49 -2.79 1.12
CA PHE A 146 28.03 -3.38 2.35
C PHE A 146 29.08 -2.44 2.93
N ALA A 147 28.64 -1.46 3.73
CA ALA A 147 29.52 -0.50 4.39
C ALA A 147 30.54 -1.21 5.32
N THR A 148 30.12 -2.29 5.97
CA THR A 148 30.99 -3.20 6.73
C THR A 148 30.52 -4.64 6.56
N ARG A 149 31.25 -5.62 7.13
CA ARG A 149 30.77 -7.02 7.20
C ARG A 149 29.46 -7.21 7.97
N LYS A 150 29.03 -6.21 8.75
CA LYS A 150 27.83 -6.26 9.59
C LYS A 150 26.75 -5.25 9.20
N LEU A 151 27.10 -4.21 8.45
CA LEU A 151 26.20 -3.11 8.10
C LEU A 151 26.00 -3.07 6.60
N SER A 152 24.75 -3.15 6.16
CA SER A 152 24.35 -2.99 4.77
C SER A 152 23.27 -1.95 4.60
N VAL A 153 23.29 -1.27 3.45
CA VAL A 153 22.29 -0.32 3.02
C VAL A 153 21.77 -0.77 1.67
N GLY A 154 20.45 -0.94 1.56
CA GLY A 154 19.79 -1.36 0.33
C GLY A 154 18.94 -0.24 -0.24
N ALA A 155 18.81 -0.22 -1.57
CA ALA A 155 17.80 0.55 -2.27
C ALA A 155 17.20 -0.30 -3.39
N GLN A 156 15.88 -0.20 -3.58
CA GLN A 156 15.17 -0.86 -4.67
C GLN A 156 14.24 0.11 -5.38
N LEU A 157 14.12 -0.05 -6.69
CA LEU A 157 13.14 0.64 -7.51
C LEU A 157 12.47 -0.42 -8.40
N SER A 158 11.14 -0.45 -8.39
CA SER A 158 10.37 -1.33 -9.25
C SER A 158 9.07 -0.68 -9.67
N GLY A 159 8.51 -1.14 -10.78
CA GLY A 159 7.23 -0.64 -11.25
C GLY A 159 6.82 -1.30 -12.53
N LEU A 160 5.58 -1.05 -12.92
CA LEU A 160 5.08 -1.42 -14.22
C LEU A 160 3.90 -0.53 -14.57
N LYS A 161 3.82 -0.14 -15.84
CA LYS A 161 2.63 0.45 -16.43
C LYS A 161 2.06 -0.57 -17.42
N ALA A 162 0.83 -1.00 -17.20
CA ALA A 162 0.17 -2.00 -18.03
C ALA A 162 -1.28 -1.60 -18.30
N LYS A 163 -1.73 -1.86 -19.52
CA LYS A 163 -3.13 -1.77 -19.92
C LYS A 163 -3.70 -3.18 -19.98
N ILE A 164 -4.68 -3.47 -19.13
CA ILE A 164 -5.33 -4.80 -19.06
C ILE A 164 -6.82 -4.61 -19.36
N GLY A 165 -7.23 -4.90 -20.59
CA GLY A 165 -8.58 -4.62 -21.07
C GLY A 165 -8.88 -3.12 -21.05
N ASP A 166 -9.95 -2.74 -20.36
CA ASP A 166 -10.44 -1.36 -20.23
C ASP A 166 -9.87 -0.61 -19.01
N VAL A 167 -8.79 -1.13 -18.40
CA VAL A 167 -8.19 -0.57 -17.19
C VAL A 167 -6.73 -0.24 -17.43
N ASP A 168 -6.40 1.05 -17.37
CA ASP A 168 -5.03 1.56 -17.39
C ASP A 168 -4.49 1.57 -15.96
N ARG A 169 -3.36 0.88 -15.74
CA ARG A 169 -2.76 0.73 -14.41
C ARG A 169 -1.28 1.09 -14.43
N SER A 170 -0.85 1.79 -13.40
CA SER A 170 0.57 1.94 -13.10
C SER A 170 0.84 1.70 -11.63
N VAL A 171 1.94 1.04 -11.34
CA VAL A 171 2.51 0.93 -10.00
C VAL A 171 3.95 1.39 -10.06
N PHE A 172 4.36 2.09 -9.01
CA PHE A 172 5.75 2.37 -8.72
C PHE A 172 6.01 2.11 -7.24
N VAL A 173 7.11 1.42 -6.96
CA VAL A 173 7.55 1.06 -5.62
C VAL A 173 9.01 1.46 -5.49
N ALA A 174 9.30 2.27 -4.48
CA ALA A 174 10.65 2.63 -4.07
C ALA A 174 10.87 2.16 -2.63
N GLY A 175 12.03 1.56 -2.38
CA GLY A 175 12.37 1.07 -1.05
C GLY A 175 13.81 1.38 -0.68
N ALA A 176 14.04 1.60 0.61
CA ALA A 176 15.36 1.73 1.20
C ALA A 176 15.44 0.90 2.46
N THR A 177 16.58 0.26 2.70
CA THR A 177 16.82 -0.55 3.90
C THR A 177 18.15 -0.23 4.52
N VAL A 178 18.23 -0.34 5.84
CA VAL A 178 19.48 -0.32 6.60
C VAL A 178 19.44 -1.50 7.55
N GLU A 179 20.42 -2.39 7.45
CA GLU A 179 20.46 -3.63 8.21
C GLU A 179 21.77 -3.77 8.96
N TYR A 180 21.67 -4.17 10.24
CA TYR A 180 22.82 -4.45 11.08
C TYR A 180 22.75 -5.86 11.65
N ILE A 181 23.83 -6.62 11.46
CA ILE A 181 24.00 -7.99 11.93
C ILE A 181 24.72 -7.96 13.29
N PHE A 182 23.96 -8.21 14.37
CA PHE A 182 24.48 -8.23 15.74
C PHE A 182 25.37 -9.46 15.98
N THR A 183 24.87 -10.63 15.61
CA THR A 183 25.54 -11.94 15.75
C THR A 183 25.57 -12.67 14.41
N ARG A 184 26.20 -13.85 14.31
CA ARG A 184 26.29 -14.59 13.04
C ARG A 184 24.93 -14.88 12.38
N ASN A 185 23.86 -14.96 13.19
CA ASN A 185 22.53 -15.38 12.74
C ASN A 185 21.44 -14.35 13.03
N ILE A 186 21.69 -13.33 13.85
CA ILE A 186 20.67 -12.37 14.30
C ILE A 186 21.09 -10.96 13.94
N GLY A 187 20.16 -10.21 13.37
CA GLY A 187 20.29 -8.80 13.06
C GLY A 187 18.99 -8.05 13.28
N GLY A 188 19.02 -6.77 12.96
CA GLY A 188 17.85 -5.91 12.90
C GLY A 188 17.96 -4.99 11.71
N GLY A 189 16.82 -4.49 11.25
CA GLY A 189 16.78 -3.60 10.11
C GLY A 189 15.68 -2.56 10.21
N LEU A 190 15.94 -1.45 9.54
CA LEU A 190 14.96 -0.41 9.25
C LEU A 190 14.68 -0.45 7.76
N ALA A 191 13.40 -0.38 7.39
CA ALA A 191 12.99 -0.22 6.00
C ALA A 191 12.05 0.96 5.85
N TYR A 192 12.20 1.64 4.73
CA TYR A 192 11.25 2.59 4.18
C TYR A 192 10.73 2.06 2.86
N MET A 193 9.43 2.13 2.65
CA MET A 193 8.78 1.72 1.40
C MET A 193 7.72 2.75 1.00
N HIS A 194 7.92 3.32 -0.18
CA HIS A 194 6.96 4.15 -0.88
C HIS A 194 6.30 3.35 -1.99
N THR A 195 4.97 3.33 -2.00
CA THR A 195 4.18 2.73 -3.08
C THR A 195 3.23 3.78 -3.62
N SER A 196 3.25 3.97 -4.94
CA SER A 196 2.24 4.76 -5.65
C SER A 196 1.57 3.89 -6.71
N ALA A 197 0.25 3.81 -6.67
CA ALA A 197 -0.56 3.09 -7.65
C ALA A 197 -1.60 4.05 -8.24
N ASN A 198 -1.71 4.06 -9.57
CA ASN A 198 -2.75 4.80 -10.27
C ASN A 198 -3.60 3.80 -11.05
N VAL A 199 -4.92 3.85 -10.85
CA VAL A 199 -5.88 2.99 -11.53
C VAL A 199 -6.93 3.87 -12.21
N GLY A 200 -6.92 3.86 -13.55
CA GLY A 200 -7.97 4.46 -14.37
C GLY A 200 -8.90 3.36 -14.90
N VAL A 201 -10.18 3.43 -14.57
CA VAL A 201 -11.21 2.54 -15.13
C VAL A 201 -12.01 3.32 -16.15
N THR A 202 -11.90 2.93 -17.42
CA THR A 202 -12.67 3.54 -18.52
C THR A 202 -13.68 2.53 -19.03
N LYS A 203 -14.78 2.31 -18.29
CA LYS A 203 -15.88 1.44 -18.73
C LYS A 203 -17.11 2.25 -19.12
N THR A 204 -17.90 1.74 -20.06
CA THR A 204 -19.19 2.31 -20.48
C THR A 204 -20.23 2.43 -19.35
N SER A 205 -20.02 1.75 -18.21
CA SER A 205 -20.88 1.82 -17.02
C SER A 205 -20.24 2.50 -15.79
N PHE A 206 -18.95 2.83 -15.83
CA PHE A 206 -18.22 3.48 -14.74
C PHE A 206 -16.94 4.15 -15.26
N ALA A 207 -16.84 5.47 -15.10
CA ALA A 207 -15.63 6.25 -15.32
C ALA A 207 -15.12 6.73 -13.96
N GLY A 208 -13.94 6.29 -13.55
CA GLY A 208 -13.38 6.65 -12.25
C GLY A 208 -11.86 6.51 -12.20
N HIS A 209 -11.22 7.38 -11.43
CA HIS A 209 -9.79 7.40 -11.22
C HIS A 209 -9.50 7.25 -9.73
N VAL A 210 -8.62 6.31 -9.39
CA VAL A 210 -8.16 6.10 -8.01
C VAL A 210 -6.64 6.22 -8.01
N ASP A 211 -6.17 7.26 -7.32
CA ASP A 211 -4.76 7.45 -7.01
C ASP A 211 -4.53 7.06 -5.56
N TRP A 212 -3.54 6.22 -5.33
CA TRP A 212 -3.19 5.77 -4.00
C TRP A 212 -1.69 5.84 -3.78
N LYS A 213 -1.31 6.50 -2.69
CA LYS A 213 0.07 6.60 -2.20
C LYS A 213 0.14 6.06 -0.79
N ASN A 214 1.24 5.39 -0.48
CA ASN A 214 1.46 4.89 0.87
C ASN A 214 2.97 4.90 1.20
N ASP A 215 3.28 5.49 2.35
CA ASP A 215 4.62 5.58 2.91
C ASP A 215 4.69 4.75 4.19
N ASN A 216 5.60 3.78 4.22
CA ASN A 216 5.70 2.84 5.33
C ASN A 216 7.10 2.83 5.90
N PHE A 217 7.19 3.05 7.21
CA PHE A 217 8.41 2.81 8.00
C PHE A 217 8.26 1.51 8.78
N LEU A 218 9.30 0.70 8.75
CA LEU A 218 9.33 -0.63 9.34
C LEU A 218 10.60 -0.82 10.15
N LEU A 219 10.44 -1.37 11.35
CA LEU A 219 11.51 -1.96 12.14
C LEU A 219 11.29 -3.47 12.18
N TYR A 220 12.32 -4.24 11.89
CA TYR A 220 12.22 -5.70 11.84
C TYR A 220 13.46 -6.39 12.40
N ALA A 221 13.27 -7.62 12.88
CA ALA A 221 14.36 -8.52 13.24
C ALA A 221 14.75 -9.37 12.03
N LEU A 222 16.03 -9.69 11.92
CA LEU A 222 16.61 -10.51 10.86
C LEU A 222 17.14 -11.81 11.45
N PHE A 223 16.78 -12.92 10.83
CA PHE A 223 17.33 -14.24 11.15
C PHE A 223 17.95 -14.84 9.90
N LYS A 224 19.25 -15.14 9.96
CA LYS A 224 20.04 -15.70 8.86
C LYS A 224 20.43 -17.13 9.18
N PHE A 225 20.16 -18.04 8.26
CA PHE A 225 20.45 -19.47 8.34
C PHE A 225 21.40 -19.88 7.21
#